data_AF-A0AAW0WMJ0-F1
#
_entry.id   AF-A0AAW0WMJ0-F1
#
_cell.length_a   1.000
_cell.length_b   1.000
_cell.length_c   1.000
_cell.angle_alpha   90.00
_cell.angle_beta   90.00
_cell.angle_gamma   90.00
#
_symmetry.space_group_name_H-M   'P 1'
#
loop_
_entity.id
_entity.type
_entity.pdbx_description
1 polymer ?
#
loop_
_entity_poly.entity_id
_entity_poly.type
_entity_poly.pdbx_seq_one_letter_code
_entity_poly.pdbx_strand_id
1 'polypeptide(L)'
;GCKPTHSHKPVGCKPTHSHKPVGCKPTHSHKPVGCKPTHSHKPVGCKPTHSHKPVGCKPTHSHKPVGCKPTHSHKPVGCKPTHSHKPVGCKPTHSHKPVG
;
A
#
# COMPACT_ATOMS: atom_id res chain seq x y z
N GLY A 1 -6.85 13.63 -18.67
CA GLY A 1 -5.84 12.75 -18.06
C GLY A 1 -6.34 12.20 -16.73
N CYS A 2 -6.62 10.90 -16.67
CA CYS A 2 -7.33 10.28 -15.53
C CYS A 2 -6.46 10.21 -14.25
N LYS A 3 -7.08 10.52 -13.11
CA LYS A 3 -6.52 10.43 -11.75
C LYS A 3 -7.34 9.42 -10.92
N PRO A 4 -7.19 8.11 -11.16
CA PRO A 4 -7.98 7.12 -10.46
C PRO A 4 -7.68 7.15 -8.96
N THR A 5 -8.72 7.11 -8.15
CA THR A 5 -8.64 7.16 -6.68
C THR A 5 -9.43 5.99 -6.11
N HIS A 6 -8.81 5.18 -5.24
CA HIS A 6 -9.47 4.06 -4.57
C HIS A 6 -9.20 4.04 -3.07
N SER A 7 -10.19 3.58 -2.30
CA SER A 7 -10.11 3.44 -0.85
C SER A 7 -10.77 2.13 -0.43
N HIS A 8 -10.09 1.29 0.35
CA HIS A 8 -10.62 0.01 0.83
C HIS A 8 -10.40 -0.20 2.33
N LYS A 9 -11.42 -0.73 3.01
CA LYS A 9 -11.40 -1.08 4.44
C LYS A 9 -12.00 -2.48 4.72
N PRO A 10 -11.36 -3.56 4.26
CA PRO A 10 -11.86 -4.90 4.54
C PRO A 10 -11.63 -5.27 6.02
N VAL A 11 -12.59 -6.00 6.59
CA VAL A 11 -12.54 -6.54 7.96
C VAL A 11 -12.71 -8.05 7.89
N GLY A 12 -11.88 -8.80 8.61
CA GLY A 12 -12.01 -10.25 8.69
C GLY A 12 -10.79 -10.92 9.33
N CYS A 13 -10.79 -12.25 9.44
CA CYS A 13 -9.68 -12.94 10.09
C CYS A 13 -8.38 -12.89 9.26
N LYS A 14 -8.50 -12.98 7.92
CA LYS A 14 -7.37 -12.99 6.96
C LYS A 14 -7.72 -12.23 5.66
N PRO A 15 -8.06 -10.93 5.70
CA PRO A 15 -8.44 -10.21 4.48
C PRO A 15 -7.25 -10.11 3.52
N THR A 16 -7.48 -10.48 2.27
CA THR A 16 -6.51 -10.45 1.16
C THR A 16 -6.93 -9.45 0.10
N HIS A 17 -5.98 -8.65 -0.39
CA HIS A 17 -6.27 -7.69 -1.46
C HIS A 17 -5.07 -7.48 -2.39
N SER A 18 -5.35 -7.34 -3.69
CA SER A 18 -4.35 -7.05 -4.72
C SER A 18 -4.87 -5.98 -5.66
N HIS A 19 -4.03 -4.98 -5.99
CA HIS A 19 -4.42 -3.86 -6.86
C HIS A 19 -3.32 -3.47 -7.84
N LYS A 20 -3.71 -3.18 -9.09
CA LYS A 20 -2.81 -2.78 -10.19
C LYS A 20 -3.37 -1.58 -10.98
N PRO A 21 -3.50 -0.40 -10.35
CA PRO A 21 -4.03 0.79 -11.01
C PRO A 21 -3.04 1.37 -12.02
N VAL A 22 -3.56 1.92 -13.12
CA VAL A 22 -2.78 2.60 -14.16
C VAL A 22 -3.34 4.00 -14.38
N GLY A 23 -2.49 5.02 -14.43
CA GLY A 23 -2.90 6.40 -14.71
C GLY A 23 -1.79 7.42 -14.49
N CYS A 24 -2.06 8.70 -14.71
CA CYS A 24 -1.01 9.72 -14.58
C CYS A 24 -0.64 9.98 -13.10
N LYS A 25 -1.64 9.98 -12.21
CA LYS A 25 -1.49 10.20 -10.76
C LYS A 25 -2.45 9.29 -9.95
N PRO A 26 -2.30 7.96 -10.01
CA PRO A 26 -3.18 7.06 -9.26
C PRO A 26 -2.97 7.22 -7.75
N THR A 27 -4.06 7.29 -6.99
CA THR A 27 -4.03 7.46 -5.52
C THR A 27 -4.79 6.33 -4.83
N HIS A 28 -4.17 5.65 -3.87
CA HIS A 28 -4.82 4.52 -3.16
C HIS A 28 -4.62 4.60 -1.66
N SER A 29 -5.66 4.23 -0.91
CA SER A 29 -5.63 4.13 0.55
C SER A 29 -6.23 2.80 1.02
N HIS A 30 -5.53 2.06 1.88
CA HIS A 30 -6.01 0.79 2.42
C HIS A 30 -5.89 0.74 3.94
N LYS A 31 -6.98 0.34 4.61
CA LYS A 31 -7.03 0.18 6.07
C LYS A 31 -7.69 -1.15 6.46
N PRO A 32 -7.05 -2.30 6.17
CA PRO A 32 -7.57 -3.61 6.53
C PRO A 32 -7.47 -3.85 8.04
N VAL A 33 -8.42 -4.60 8.59
CA VAL A 33 -8.42 -5.01 10.00
C VAL A 33 -8.59 -6.52 10.08
N GLY A 34 -7.69 -7.21 10.78
CA GLY A 34 -7.74 -8.66 10.91
C GLY A 34 -6.55 -9.30 11.62
N CYS A 35 -6.57 -10.61 11.86
CA CYS A 35 -5.44 -11.31 12.48
C CYS A 35 -4.20 -11.36 11.57
N LYS A 36 -4.40 -11.63 10.27
CA LYS A 36 -3.33 -11.77 9.26
C LYS A 36 -3.72 -11.10 7.93
N PRO A 37 -3.89 -9.77 7.88
CA PRO A 37 -4.24 -9.08 6.63
C PRO A 37 -3.06 -9.11 5.65
N THR A 38 -3.31 -9.45 4.39
CA THR A 38 -2.27 -9.54 3.34
C THR A 38 -2.62 -8.65 2.14
N HIS A 39 -1.71 -7.77 1.74
CA HIS A 39 -1.96 -6.83 0.64
C HIS A 39 -0.79 -6.73 -0.33
N SER A 40 -1.11 -6.59 -1.63
CA SER A 40 -0.13 -6.41 -2.71
C SER A 40 -0.54 -5.29 -3.66
N HIS A 41 0.38 -4.39 -4.01
CA HIS A 41 0.09 -3.26 -4.89
C HIS A 41 1.16 -3.05 -5.95
N LYS A 42 0.72 -2.87 -7.21
CA LYS A 42 1.59 -2.61 -8.36
C LYS A 42 1.10 -1.44 -9.23
N PRO A 43 1.05 -0.21 -8.68
CA PRO A 43 0.58 0.96 -9.43
C PRO A 43 1.57 1.39 -10.51
N VAL A 44 1.07 1.91 -11.63
CA VAL A 44 1.86 2.45 -12.74
C VAL A 44 1.42 3.88 -13.06
N GLY A 45 2.34 4.84 -13.04
CA GLY A 45 2.04 6.23 -13.38
C GLY A 45 3.18 7.23 -13.17
N CYS A 46 2.99 8.51 -13.53
CA CYS A 46 4.02 9.54 -13.30
C CYS A 46 4.25 9.84 -11.82
N LYS A 47 3.17 9.95 -11.03
CA LYS A 47 3.22 10.28 -9.59
C LYS A 47 2.25 9.41 -8.77
N PRO A 48 2.43 8.09 -8.71
CA PRO A 48 1.53 7.22 -7.94
C PRO A 48 1.68 7.50 -6.44
N THR A 49 0.56 7.62 -5.72
CA THR A 49 0.54 7.87 -4.26
C THR A 49 -0.23 6.78 -3.53
N HIS A 50 0.38 6.17 -2.51
CA HIS A 50 -0.21 5.03 -1.79
C HIS A 50 -0.06 5.18 -0.28
N SER A 51 -1.13 4.87 0.46
CA SER A 51 -1.16 4.90 1.93
C SER A 51 -1.78 3.61 2.48
N HIS A 52 -1.12 3.01 3.47
CA HIS A 52 -1.53 1.75 4.07
C HIS A 52 -1.52 1.84 5.59
N LYS A 53 -2.62 1.44 6.23
CA LYS A 53 -2.77 1.43 7.69
C LYS A 53 -3.41 0.13 8.17
N PRO A 54 -2.75 -1.03 7.98
CA PRO A 54 -3.28 -2.30 8.45
C PRO A 54 -3.29 -2.37 9.98
N VAL A 55 -4.28 -3.07 10.53
CA VAL A 55 -4.40 -3.33 11.97
C VAL A 55 -4.52 -4.84 12.17
N GLY A 56 -3.62 -5.45 12.93
CA GLY A 56 -3.61 -6.90 13.12
C GLY A 56 -2.36 -7.50 13.77
N CYS A 57 -2.42 -8.77 14.13
CA CYS A 57 -1.28 -9.47 14.76
C CYS A 57 -0.10 -9.69 13.81
N LYS A 58 -0.36 -10.06 12.54
CA LYS A 58 0.69 -10.36 11.54
C LYS A 58 0.35 -9.78 10.15
N PRO A 59 0.28 -8.44 10.00
CA PRO A 59 -0.04 -7.84 8.71
C PRO A 59 1.12 -8.02 7.72
N THR A 60 0.82 -8.44 6.48
CA THR A 60 1.82 -8.64 5.41
C THR A 60 1.52 -7.73 4.21
N HIS A 61 2.50 -6.95 3.77
CA HIS A 61 2.31 -5.96 2.70
C HIS A 61 3.44 -6.02 1.67
N SER A 62 3.09 -5.96 0.39
CA SER A 62 4.04 -5.91 -0.74
C SER A 62 3.70 -4.79 -1.71
N HIS A 63 4.70 -4.02 -2.12
CA HIS A 63 4.52 -2.86 -2.98
C HIS A 63 5.57 -2.81 -4.08
N LYS A 64 5.11 -2.66 -5.33
CA LYS A 64 5.95 -2.53 -6.52
C LYS A 64 5.49 -1.38 -7.42
N PRO A 65 5.56 -0.12 -6.97
CA PRO A 65 5.15 1.03 -7.78
C PRO A 65 6.12 1.26 -8.94
N VAL A 66 5.60 1.70 -10.09
CA VAL A 66 6.37 2.04 -11.29
C VAL A 66 6.05 3.49 -11.69
N GLY A 67 7.05 4.38 -11.70
CA GLY A 67 6.82 5.80 -12.01
C GLY A 67 7.98 6.78 -11.76
N CYS A 68 7.80 8.04 -12.17
CA CYS A 68 8.84 9.09 -12.05
C CYS A 68 8.98 9.73 -10.67
N LYS A 69 7.95 9.69 -9.82
CA LYS A 69 7.97 10.17 -8.42
C LYS A 69 6.94 9.39 -7.59
N PRO A 70 7.15 8.08 -7.34
CA PRO A 70 6.23 7.30 -6.53
C PRO A 70 6.33 7.69 -5.06
N THR A 71 5.18 7.92 -4.41
CA THR A 71 5.08 8.22 -2.98
C THR A 71 4.36 7.09 -2.26
N HIS A 72 4.95 6.61 -1.17
CA HIS A 72 4.38 5.53 -0.36
C HIS A 72 4.45 5.82 1.13
N SER A 73 3.37 5.52 1.85
CA SER A 73 3.27 5.60 3.31
C SER A 73 2.68 4.30 3.88
N HIS A 74 3.35 3.73 4.89
CA HIS A 74 2.94 2.50 5.55
C HIS A 74 2.96 2.69 7.08
N LYS A 75 1.80 2.50 7.73
CA LYS A 75 1.59 2.69 9.17
C LYS A 75 0.88 1.47 9.78
N PRO A 76 1.56 0.32 9.91
CA PRO A 76 0.96 -0.88 10.47
C PRO A 76 0.77 -0.71 11.98
N VAL A 77 -0.28 -1.34 12.50
CA VAL A 77 -0.56 -1.43 13.94
C VAL A 77 -0.65 -2.90 14.35
N GLY A 78 0.23 -3.33 15.26
CA GLY A 78 0.22 -4.65 15.90
C GLY A 78 1.58 -5.37 15.90
N CYS A 79 1.59 -6.62 16.37
CA CYS A 79 2.81 -7.20 16.97
C CYS A 79 3.90 -7.67 16.00
N LYS A 80 3.59 -8.06 14.75
CA LYS A 80 4.59 -8.62 13.80
C LYS A 80 4.31 -8.21 12.34
N PRO A 81 4.47 -6.93 11.97
CA PRO A 81 4.26 -6.49 10.60
C PRO A 81 5.41 -6.94 9.67
N THR A 82 5.05 -7.45 8.49
CA THR A 82 5.98 -7.75 7.39
C THR A 82 5.71 -6.80 6.23
N HIS A 83 6.77 -6.18 5.70
CA HIS A 83 6.65 -5.22 4.61
C HIS A 83 7.75 -5.44 3.55
N SER A 84 7.36 -5.37 2.27
CA SER A 84 8.28 -5.41 1.13
C SER A 84 7.98 -4.24 0.19
N HIS A 85 9.01 -3.51 -0.21
CA HIS A 85 8.89 -2.34 -1.08
C HIS A 85 9.95 -2.38 -2.18
N LYS A 86 9.51 -2.42 -3.44
CA LYS A 86 10.37 -2.47 -4.63
C LYS A 86 9.93 -1.44 -5.67
N PRO A 87 10.21 -0.14 -5.44
CA PRO A 87 9.86 0.91 -6.37
C PRO A 87 10.72 0.83 -7.63
N VAL A 88 10.15 1.19 -8.77
CA VAL A 88 10.83 1.27 -10.06
C VAL A 88 10.60 2.66 -10.65
N GLY A 89 11.68 3.41 -10.85
CA GLY A 89 11.70 4.72 -11.51
C GLY A 89 12.37 5.82 -10.69
N CYS A 90 12.20 7.07 -11.10
CA CYS A 90 12.99 8.18 -10.57
C CYS A 90 12.48 8.64 -9.18
N LYS A 91 13.39 9.08 -8.31
CA LYS A 91 13.10 9.77 -7.03
C LYS A 91 11.94 9.17 -6.20
N PRO A 92 11.98 7.88 -5.81
CA PRO A 92 10.95 7.29 -4.96
C PRO A 92 10.99 7.86 -3.54
N THR A 93 9.82 8.08 -2.96
CA THR A 93 9.67 8.49 -1.55
C THR A 93 8.94 7.40 -0.78
N HIS A 94 9.51 6.98 0.35
CA HIS A 94 8.95 5.93 1.20
C HIS A 94 8.95 6.37 2.66
N SER A 95 7.83 6.14 3.35
CA SER A 95 7.68 6.35 4.79
C SER A 95 7.12 5.10 5.45
N HIS A 96 7.78 4.66 6.52
CA HIS A 96 7.37 3.51 7.33
C HIS A 96 7.29 3.90 8.80
N LYS A 97 6.09 3.80 9.40
CA LYS A 97 5.87 4.12 10.82
C LYS A 97 5.09 2.99 11.50
N PRO A 98 5.77 1.91 11.95
CA PRO A 98 5.12 0.86 12.69
C PRO A 98 4.67 1.37 14.06
N VAL A 99 3.52 0.90 14.51
CA VAL A 99 3.00 1.11 15.86
C VAL A 99 2.82 -0.28 16.45
N GLY A 100 3.56 -0.57 17.52
CA GLY A 100 3.45 -1.82 18.28
C GLY A 100 2.15 -1.90 19.04
#